data_AF-A0A0G1XEI5-F1
#
_entry.id   AF-A0A0G1XEI5-F1
#
_cell.length_a   1.000
_cell.length_b   1.000
_cell.length_c   1.000
_cell.angle_alpha   90.00
_cell.angle_beta   90.00
_cell.angle_gamma   90.00
#
_symmetry.space_group_name_H-M   'P 1'
#
loop_
_entity.id
_entity.type
_entity.pdbx_description
1 polymer ?
#
loop_
_entity_poly.entity_id
_entity_poly.type
_entity_poly.pdbx_seq_one_letter_code
_entity_poly.pdbx_strand_id
1 'polypeptide(L)'
;MLNPDFSEAPCFAWYELAYRHGMLTLDIEPSAFAFLASKLTADNPRVHSVQVAFQLDEFVPAESTCWGFGRVIEAAGESPRGWRRFLVRYPRMLRTGDERSWRPAYGIVGTLNLVFRALHAWTTPAPQPDHQVLLVDGPGLQQGGLGAGISPRAATWLQQPPRPNELEQIRYAMLSASRALGDEYDPVDDLRLFILQNSDGLLHLGMPSRVGLHPTFHEVRKRGNGYEIHCHNVDTPYQQLVLIAGLAKLSELVRA
;
A
#
# COMPACT_ATOMS: atom_id res chain seq x y z
N MET A 1 -13.30 -11.70 12.50
CA MET A 1 -12.51 -12.30 13.60
C MET A 1 -11.10 -11.74 13.43
N LEU A 2 -10.75 -10.71 14.20
CA LEU A 2 -9.44 -10.04 14.13
C LEU A 2 -8.38 -10.97 14.73
N ASN A 3 -7.17 -10.95 14.18
CA ASN A 3 -6.08 -11.84 14.56
C ASN A 3 -5.47 -11.35 15.89
N PRO A 4 -5.58 -12.09 17.01
CA PRO A 4 -5.21 -11.60 18.34
C PRO A 4 -3.70 -11.44 18.61
N ASP A 5 -2.83 -11.74 17.64
CA ASP A 5 -1.38 -11.85 17.84
C ASP A 5 -0.53 -10.67 17.28
N PHE A 6 -1.13 -9.50 17.02
CA PHE A 6 -0.36 -8.33 16.58
C PHE A 6 0.58 -7.76 17.66
N SER A 7 0.44 -8.17 18.92
CA SER A 7 1.20 -7.57 20.03
C SER A 7 2.67 -8.02 20.15
N GLU A 8 3.13 -9.01 19.38
CA GLU A 8 4.49 -9.55 19.44
C GLU A 8 5.18 -9.79 18.09
N ALA A 9 4.48 -9.61 16.96
CA ALA A 9 5.10 -9.83 15.65
C ALA A 9 6.15 -8.74 15.37
N PRO A 10 7.45 -9.08 15.25
CA PRO A 10 8.41 -8.10 14.76
C PRO A 10 7.94 -7.68 13.37
N CYS A 11 7.81 -6.37 13.14
CA CYS A 11 7.46 -5.82 11.85
C CYS A 11 8.60 -6.03 10.85
N PHE A 12 8.76 -7.27 10.41
CA PHE A 12 9.59 -7.62 9.27
C PHE A 12 8.81 -7.23 8.02
N ALA A 13 9.40 -6.40 7.17
CA ALA A 13 8.85 -6.20 5.84
C ALA A 13 9.89 -6.65 4.82
N TRP A 14 9.51 -7.70 4.10
CA TRP A 14 10.28 -8.29 3.01
C TRP A 14 10.14 -7.54 1.69
N TYR A 15 9.45 -6.40 1.75
CA TYR A 15 9.26 -5.50 0.64
C TYR A 15 9.37 -4.06 1.11
N GLU A 16 9.54 -3.15 0.16
CA GLU A 16 9.53 -1.72 0.37
C GLU A 16 8.72 -1.06 -0.76
N LEU A 17 7.82 -0.16 -0.40
CA LEU A 17 7.09 0.69 -1.33
C LEU A 17 7.68 2.10 -1.32
N ALA A 18 7.92 2.67 -2.50
CA ALA A 18 8.29 4.07 -2.64
C ALA A 18 7.62 4.68 -3.88
N TYR A 19 7.41 6.00 -3.87
CA TYR A 19 6.74 6.70 -4.98
C TYR A 19 7.64 7.76 -5.61
N ARG A 20 8.31 7.40 -6.71
CA ARG A 20 9.36 8.21 -7.34
C ARG A 20 8.99 8.57 -8.77
N HIS A 21 9.17 9.83 -9.14
CA HIS A 21 8.94 10.32 -10.50
C HIS A 21 7.56 9.95 -11.08
N GLY A 22 6.52 9.94 -10.25
CA GLY A 22 5.16 9.58 -10.67
C GLY A 22 4.89 8.06 -10.74
N MET A 23 5.83 7.22 -10.31
CA MET A 23 5.72 5.77 -10.34
C MET A 23 5.87 5.16 -8.95
N LEU A 24 5.12 4.09 -8.70
CA LEU A 24 5.31 3.27 -7.51
C LEU A 24 6.38 2.23 -7.82
N THR A 25 7.37 2.14 -6.94
CA THR A 25 8.38 1.10 -6.94
C THR A 25 8.09 0.13 -5.82
N LEU A 26 8.23 -1.16 -6.12
CA LEU A 26 8.14 -2.25 -5.17
C LEU A 26 9.49 -2.96 -5.17
N ASP A 27 10.23 -2.82 -4.08
CA ASP A 27 11.48 -3.56 -3.88
C ASP A 27 11.16 -4.78 -3.01
N ILE A 28 11.60 -5.99 -3.38
CA ILE A 28 11.35 -7.23 -2.64
C ILE A 28 12.67 -7.95 -2.37
N GLU A 29 12.88 -8.37 -1.12
CA GLU A 29 14.05 -9.16 -0.73
C GLU A 29 14.11 -10.47 -1.55
N PRO A 30 15.30 -10.90 -2.05
CA PRO A 30 15.41 -12.04 -2.97
C PRO A 30 14.78 -13.35 -2.49
N SER A 31 14.97 -13.73 -1.22
CA SER A 31 14.39 -14.98 -0.69
C SER A 31 12.86 -14.91 -0.57
N ALA A 32 12.33 -13.76 -0.15
CA ALA A 32 10.90 -13.51 -0.11
C ALA A 32 10.28 -13.44 -1.51
N PHE A 33 11.02 -12.92 -2.50
CA PHE A 33 10.60 -12.96 -3.89
C PHE A 33 10.51 -14.41 -4.41
N ALA A 34 11.52 -15.25 -4.13
CA ALA A 34 11.51 -16.66 -4.55
C ALA A 34 10.30 -17.39 -3.96
N PHE A 35 9.96 -17.11 -2.70
CA PHE A 35 8.73 -17.60 -2.09
C PHE A 35 7.48 -17.08 -2.79
N LEU A 36 7.39 -15.76 -2.99
CA LEU A 36 6.26 -15.14 -3.66
C LEU A 36 6.01 -15.74 -5.05
N ALA A 37 7.06 -15.91 -5.84
CA ALA A 37 7.02 -16.54 -7.16
C ALA A 37 6.48 -17.98 -7.08
N SER A 38 6.92 -18.75 -6.09
CA SER A 38 6.41 -20.11 -5.85
C SER A 38 4.93 -20.17 -5.43
N LYS A 39 4.38 -19.06 -4.93
CA LYS A 39 2.99 -18.97 -4.44
C LYS A 39 2.06 -18.32 -5.45
N LEU A 40 2.51 -17.34 -6.22
CA LEU A 40 1.66 -16.58 -7.15
C LEU A 40 1.75 -17.14 -8.56
N THR A 41 1.19 -18.33 -8.74
CA THR A 41 1.08 -19.03 -10.02
C THR A 41 -0.36 -18.93 -10.56
N ALA A 42 -0.55 -19.12 -11.87
CA ALA A 42 -1.87 -19.00 -12.52
C ALA A 42 -2.89 -20.03 -12.00
N ASP A 43 -2.43 -21.20 -11.55
CA ASP A 43 -3.23 -22.26 -10.94
C ASP A 43 -3.55 -22.04 -9.46
N ASN A 44 -2.99 -21.00 -8.83
CA ASN A 44 -3.31 -20.69 -7.43
C ASN A 44 -4.81 -20.31 -7.30
N PRO A 45 -5.58 -20.98 -6.43
CA PRO A 45 -7.02 -20.70 -6.27
C PRO A 45 -7.34 -19.25 -5.88
N ARG A 46 -6.44 -18.57 -5.15
CA ARG A 46 -6.60 -17.16 -4.79
C ARG A 46 -6.38 -16.25 -5.99
N VAL A 47 -5.41 -16.56 -6.84
CA VAL A 47 -5.17 -15.84 -8.11
C VAL A 47 -6.42 -15.96 -8.99
N HIS A 48 -6.90 -17.19 -9.18
CA HIS A 48 -8.12 -17.44 -9.94
C HIS A 48 -9.34 -16.71 -9.35
N SER A 49 -9.50 -16.70 -8.03
CA SER A 49 -10.59 -15.99 -7.36
C SER A 49 -10.57 -14.48 -7.63
N VAL A 50 -9.39 -13.84 -7.57
CA VAL A 50 -9.23 -12.42 -7.91
C VAL A 50 -9.57 -12.17 -9.38
N GLN A 51 -9.06 -13.04 -10.26
CA GLN A 51 -9.26 -12.93 -11.71
C GLN A 51 -10.75 -12.94 -12.05
N VAL A 52 -11.50 -13.89 -11.50
CA VAL A 52 -12.94 -14.04 -11.74
C VAL A 52 -13.71 -12.88 -11.12
N ALA A 53 -13.42 -12.51 -9.87
CA ALA A 53 -14.14 -11.45 -9.16
C ALA A 53 -14.08 -10.10 -9.88
N PHE A 54 -12.93 -9.76 -10.45
CA PHE A 54 -12.71 -8.48 -11.14
C PHE A 54 -12.70 -8.60 -12.67
N GLN A 55 -13.04 -9.77 -13.22
CA GLN A 55 -13.04 -10.05 -14.66
C GLN A 55 -11.73 -9.65 -15.36
N LEU A 56 -10.60 -10.00 -14.74
CA LEU A 56 -9.26 -9.61 -15.19
C LEU A 56 -8.71 -10.54 -16.27
N ASP A 57 -7.67 -10.06 -16.94
CA ASP A 57 -6.86 -10.86 -17.86
C ASP A 57 -6.17 -12.02 -17.11
N GLU A 58 -5.55 -12.93 -17.86
CA GLU A 58 -4.74 -13.99 -17.28
C GLU A 58 -3.62 -13.43 -16.39
N PHE A 59 -3.40 -14.07 -15.25
CA PHE A 59 -2.31 -13.71 -14.36
C PHE A 59 -0.98 -14.19 -14.93
N VAL A 60 -0.05 -13.27 -15.16
CA VAL A 60 1.31 -13.61 -15.58
C VAL A 60 2.20 -13.84 -14.34
N PRO A 61 2.89 -14.98 -14.21
CA PRO A 61 3.74 -15.30 -13.04
C PRO A 61 4.90 -14.31 -12.83
N ALA A 62 5.32 -14.17 -11.56
CA ALA A 62 6.28 -13.16 -11.11
C ALA A 62 7.69 -13.31 -11.72
N GLU A 63 8.04 -14.49 -12.21
CA GLU A 63 9.32 -14.78 -12.86
C GLU A 63 9.46 -14.08 -14.22
N SER A 64 8.34 -13.65 -14.81
CA SER A 64 8.32 -12.91 -16.07
C SER A 64 8.86 -11.49 -15.89
N THR A 65 9.45 -10.91 -16.95
CA THR A 65 9.91 -9.51 -16.93
C THR A 65 8.78 -8.53 -16.67
N CYS A 66 7.57 -8.84 -17.16
CA CYS A 66 6.35 -8.13 -16.84
C CYS A 66 5.29 -9.13 -16.35
N TRP A 67 4.72 -8.90 -15.17
CA TRP A 67 3.88 -9.88 -14.48
C TRP A 67 2.66 -9.26 -13.80
N GLY A 68 1.80 -10.12 -13.24
CA GLY A 68 0.51 -9.74 -12.66
C GLY A 68 -0.63 -9.71 -13.68
N PHE A 69 -1.82 -9.29 -13.23
CA PHE A 69 -2.99 -9.12 -14.08
C PHE A 69 -2.77 -7.96 -15.05
N GLY A 70 -2.80 -8.23 -16.36
CA GLY A 70 -2.56 -7.22 -17.38
C GLY A 70 -1.10 -6.72 -17.45
N ARG A 71 -0.13 -7.49 -16.90
CA ARG A 71 1.32 -7.18 -16.93
C ARG A 71 1.66 -5.81 -16.31
N VAL A 72 1.04 -5.54 -15.16
CA VAL A 72 1.10 -4.26 -14.44
C VAL A 72 2.37 -4.06 -13.61
N ILE A 73 3.16 -5.12 -13.37
CA ILE A 73 4.44 -5.03 -12.67
C ILE A 73 5.58 -5.35 -13.65
N GLU A 74 6.60 -4.51 -13.69
CA GLU A 74 7.77 -4.64 -14.58
C GLU A 74 9.07 -4.72 -13.77
N ALA A 75 9.96 -5.65 -14.11
CA ALA A 75 11.27 -5.76 -13.48
C ALA A 75 12.18 -4.59 -13.88
N ALA A 76 12.82 -3.96 -12.90
CA ALA A 76 13.66 -2.78 -13.10
C ALA A 76 15.03 -2.86 -12.39
N GLY A 77 15.56 -4.09 -12.30
CA GLY A 77 16.89 -4.35 -11.76
C GLY A 77 16.88 -4.55 -10.24
N GLU A 78 17.87 -3.96 -9.58
CA GLU A 78 18.10 -4.10 -8.13
C GLU A 78 18.07 -2.75 -7.41
N SER A 79 17.61 -2.76 -6.16
CA SER A 79 17.70 -1.64 -5.26
C SER A 79 19.11 -1.48 -4.69
N PRO A 80 19.46 -0.33 -4.07
CA PRO A 80 20.73 -0.17 -3.36
C PRO A 80 20.98 -1.21 -2.24
N ARG A 81 19.94 -1.91 -1.79
CA ARG A 81 20.03 -2.98 -0.77
C ARG A 81 20.21 -4.38 -1.40
N GLY A 82 20.36 -4.47 -2.72
CA GLY A 82 20.38 -5.74 -3.45
C GLY A 82 19.01 -6.43 -3.53
N TRP A 83 17.92 -5.69 -3.29
CA TRP A 83 16.56 -6.23 -3.40
C TRP A 83 16.09 -6.15 -4.85
N ARG A 84 15.25 -7.10 -5.28
CA ARG A 84 14.68 -7.06 -6.63
C ARG A 84 13.72 -5.88 -6.74
N ARG A 85 13.97 -4.99 -7.69
CA ARG A 85 13.17 -3.79 -7.92
C ARG A 85 12.16 -4.01 -9.03
N PHE A 86 10.94 -3.59 -8.76
CA PHE A 86 9.84 -3.60 -9.71
C PHE A 86 9.19 -2.23 -9.84
N LEU A 87 8.71 -1.90 -11.03
CA LEU A 87 7.89 -0.74 -11.32
C LEU A 87 6.43 -1.16 -11.47
N VAL A 88 5.53 -0.43 -10.83
CA VAL A 88 4.09 -0.63 -11.00
C VAL A 88 3.59 0.38 -12.02
N ARG A 89 3.06 -0.12 -13.14
CA ARG A 89 2.60 0.68 -14.27
C ARG A 89 1.17 1.14 -14.02
N TYR A 90 1.00 2.44 -13.80
CA TYR A 90 -0.32 3.04 -13.66
C TYR A 90 -0.89 3.47 -15.01
N PRO A 91 -2.14 3.10 -15.35
CA PRO A 91 -2.88 3.91 -16.29
C PRO A 91 -3.18 5.27 -15.64
N ARG A 92 -3.29 6.32 -16.45
CA ARG A 92 -4.05 7.51 -16.04
C ARG A 92 -5.51 7.10 -15.83
N MET A 93 -6.07 7.50 -14.68
CA MET A 93 -7.44 7.13 -14.31
C MET A 93 -8.34 8.36 -14.34
N LEU A 94 -9.44 8.23 -15.07
CA LEU A 94 -10.56 9.17 -15.00
C LEU A 94 -11.30 8.94 -13.68
N ARG A 95 -11.42 10.00 -12.87
CA ARG A 95 -12.11 9.96 -11.57
C ARG A 95 -13.59 9.57 -11.69
N THR A 96 -14.23 9.90 -12.81
CA THR A 96 -15.64 9.64 -13.11
C THR A 96 -15.83 8.65 -14.25
N GLY A 97 -14.83 7.81 -14.52
CA GLY A 97 -14.87 6.83 -15.60
C GLY A 97 -15.90 5.71 -15.39
N ASP A 98 -16.35 5.10 -16.49
CA ASP A 98 -17.07 3.81 -16.48
C ASP A 98 -16.21 2.78 -15.74
N GLU A 99 -16.82 1.88 -14.94
CA GLU A 99 -16.12 0.80 -14.23
C GLU A 99 -15.21 -0.01 -15.17
N ARG A 100 -15.59 -0.16 -16.45
CA ARG A 100 -14.77 -0.82 -17.48
C ARG A 100 -13.44 -0.11 -17.74
N SER A 101 -13.40 1.22 -17.59
CA SER A 101 -12.17 2.01 -17.74
C SER A 101 -11.19 1.79 -16.58
N TRP A 102 -11.65 1.28 -15.43
CA TRP A 102 -10.83 0.98 -14.27
C TRP A 102 -10.24 -0.43 -14.26
N ARG A 103 -10.50 -1.24 -15.29
CA ARG A 103 -9.96 -2.61 -15.38
C ARG A 103 -8.44 -2.69 -15.16
N PRO A 104 -7.58 -1.81 -15.72
CA PRO A 104 -6.16 -1.88 -15.44
C PRO A 104 -5.83 -1.48 -13.99
N ALA A 105 -6.62 -0.58 -13.37
CA ALA A 105 -6.47 -0.24 -11.95
C ALA A 105 -6.83 -1.43 -11.04
N TYR A 106 -7.89 -2.17 -11.36
CA TYR A 106 -8.20 -3.45 -10.71
C TYR A 106 -7.10 -4.48 -10.90
N GLY A 107 -6.47 -4.53 -12.08
CA GLY A 107 -5.31 -5.38 -12.33
C GLY A 107 -4.15 -5.08 -11.37
N ILE A 108 -3.84 -3.80 -11.15
CA ILE A 108 -2.80 -3.36 -10.21
C ILE A 108 -3.18 -3.72 -8.78
N VAL A 109 -4.36 -3.30 -8.33
CA VAL A 109 -4.83 -3.53 -6.95
C VAL A 109 -4.93 -5.03 -6.65
N GLY A 110 -5.49 -5.82 -7.57
CA GLY A 110 -5.57 -7.27 -7.43
C GLY A 110 -4.19 -7.92 -7.35
N THR A 111 -3.24 -7.48 -8.19
CA THR A 111 -1.87 -7.99 -8.15
C THR A 111 -1.17 -7.62 -6.84
N LEU A 112 -1.23 -6.35 -6.42
CA LEU A 112 -0.61 -5.88 -5.17
C LEU A 112 -1.20 -6.56 -3.94
N ASN A 113 -2.52 -6.77 -3.89
CA ASN A 113 -3.17 -7.49 -2.80
C ASN A 113 -2.69 -8.94 -2.70
N LEU A 114 -2.52 -9.63 -3.83
CA LEU A 114 -1.95 -10.98 -3.85
C LEU A 114 -0.51 -10.99 -3.35
N VAL A 115 0.29 -10.01 -3.77
CA VAL A 115 1.68 -9.83 -3.32
C VAL A 115 1.74 -9.64 -1.82
N PHE A 116 1.04 -8.64 -1.27
CA PHE A 116 1.10 -8.33 0.15
C PHE A 116 0.60 -9.48 1.00
N ARG A 117 -0.47 -10.17 0.57
CA ARG A 117 -0.99 -11.34 1.28
C ARG A 117 -0.03 -12.53 1.23
N ALA A 118 0.66 -12.76 0.10
CA ALA A 118 1.67 -13.80 0.02
C ALA A 118 2.84 -13.47 0.95
N LEU A 119 3.36 -12.25 0.90
CA LEU A 119 4.47 -11.81 1.74
C LEU A 119 4.10 -11.76 3.23
N HIS A 120 2.86 -11.44 3.59
CA HIS A 120 2.41 -11.48 4.98
C HIS A 120 2.41 -12.91 5.55
N ALA A 121 2.18 -13.93 4.71
CA ALA A 121 2.25 -15.33 5.12
C ALA A 121 3.69 -15.87 5.23
N TRP A 122 4.70 -15.10 4.83
CA TRP A 122 6.09 -15.46 4.97
C TRP A 122 6.58 -15.09 6.37
N THR A 123 7.01 -16.07 7.15
CA THR A 123 7.31 -15.88 8.59
C THR A 123 8.81 -15.77 8.89
N THR A 124 9.66 -15.85 7.86
CA THR A 124 11.13 -15.78 8.05
C THR A 124 11.53 -14.36 8.47
N PRO A 125 12.30 -14.18 9.55
CA PRO A 125 12.79 -12.86 9.93
C PRO A 125 13.54 -12.15 8.79
N ALA A 126 13.31 -10.85 8.61
CA ALA A 126 14.06 -10.02 7.68
C ALA A 126 14.40 -8.66 8.30
N PRO A 127 15.42 -7.95 7.79
CA PRO A 127 15.70 -6.60 8.25
C PRO A 127 14.46 -5.72 8.03
N GLN A 128 14.01 -5.03 9.09
CA GLN A 128 12.94 -4.04 8.95
C GLN A 128 13.35 -3.00 7.91
N PRO A 129 12.50 -2.67 6.92
CA PRO A 129 12.81 -1.58 6.01
C PRO A 129 12.88 -0.29 6.81
N ASP A 130 13.97 0.45 6.62
CA ASP A 130 14.33 1.57 7.47
C ASP A 130 13.27 2.68 7.51
N HIS A 131 12.39 2.76 6.51
CA HIS A 131 11.53 3.92 6.32
C HIS A 131 10.11 3.61 5.86
N GLN A 132 9.69 2.34 5.91
CA GLN A 132 8.33 2.01 5.52
C GLN A 132 7.35 2.43 6.61
N VAL A 133 6.46 3.37 6.26
CA VAL A 133 5.47 3.91 7.19
C VAL A 133 4.31 2.94 7.40
N LEU A 134 3.91 2.23 6.34
CA LEU A 134 2.76 1.35 6.34
C LEU A 134 3.12 -0.08 5.90
N LEU A 135 2.65 -1.07 6.65
CA LEU A 135 2.52 -2.45 6.18
C LEU A 135 1.11 -2.63 5.63
N VAL A 136 0.99 -2.96 4.34
CA VAL A 136 -0.30 -3.29 3.75
C VAL A 136 -0.59 -4.76 4.03
N ASP A 137 -1.79 -5.06 4.53
CA ASP A 137 -2.34 -6.41 4.66
C ASP A 137 -3.68 -6.48 3.90
N GLY A 138 -3.97 -7.60 3.23
CA GLY A 138 -5.17 -7.74 2.41
C GLY A 138 -6.26 -8.54 3.12
N PRO A 139 -7.27 -7.92 3.77
CA PRO A 139 -8.35 -8.62 4.46
C PRO A 139 -9.36 -9.18 3.47
N GLY A 140 -9.02 -10.27 2.79
CA GLY A 140 -9.98 -11.11 2.06
C GLY A 140 -10.62 -10.47 0.82
N LEU A 141 -10.98 -11.33 -0.15
CA LEU A 141 -11.48 -10.90 -1.46
C LEU A 141 -12.94 -10.43 -1.45
N GLN A 142 -13.70 -10.71 -0.39
CA GLN A 142 -15.17 -10.55 -0.43
C GLN A 142 -15.67 -9.11 -0.30
N GLN A 143 -14.82 -8.14 0.07
CA GLN A 143 -15.24 -6.73 0.18
C GLN A 143 -14.25 -5.71 -0.39
N GLY A 144 -13.18 -6.15 -1.06
CA GLY A 144 -12.21 -5.22 -1.66
C GLY A 144 -11.50 -4.30 -0.64
N GLY A 145 -11.54 -4.62 0.66
CA GLY A 145 -10.93 -3.82 1.70
C GLY A 145 -9.41 -3.90 1.68
N LEU A 146 -8.76 -2.78 1.95
CA LEU A 146 -7.33 -2.71 2.24
C LEU A 146 -7.16 -2.69 3.76
N GLY A 147 -6.44 -3.67 4.29
CA GLY A 147 -5.98 -3.68 5.67
C GLY A 147 -4.59 -3.09 5.72
N ALA A 148 -4.23 -2.54 6.87
CA ALA A 148 -2.87 -2.05 7.03
C ALA A 148 -2.51 -1.94 8.51
N GLY A 149 -1.20 -1.94 8.77
CA GLY A 149 -0.62 -1.59 10.04
C GLY A 149 0.37 -0.44 9.89
N ILE A 150 0.43 0.41 10.90
CA ILE A 150 1.49 1.41 11.05
C ILE A 150 2.68 0.74 11.71
N SER A 151 3.87 0.88 11.12
CA SER A 151 5.07 0.25 11.67
C SER A 151 5.46 0.85 13.03
N PRO A 152 6.15 0.10 13.91
CA PRO A 152 6.72 0.59 15.17
C PRO A 152 7.45 1.93 15.05
N ARG A 153 8.27 2.07 14.00
CA ARG A 153 9.04 3.29 13.73
C ARG A 153 8.13 4.46 13.34
N ALA A 154 7.13 4.22 12.50
CA ALA A 154 6.15 5.24 12.14
C ALA A 154 5.26 5.63 13.31
N ALA A 155 4.84 4.68 14.15
CA ALA A 155 4.11 4.98 15.39
C ALA A 155 4.96 5.83 16.35
N THR A 156 6.26 5.52 16.47
CA THR A 156 7.19 6.32 17.30
C THR A 156 7.36 7.75 16.75
N TRP A 157 7.41 7.90 15.42
CA TRP A 157 7.44 9.21 14.76
C TRP A 157 6.14 9.99 15.01
N LEU A 158 4.98 9.36 14.84
CA LEU A 158 3.66 9.98 15.10
C LEU A 158 3.44 10.35 16.58
N GLN A 159 4.17 9.76 17.52
CA GLN A 159 4.10 10.15 18.93
C GLN A 159 4.84 11.45 19.24
N GLN A 160 5.68 11.93 18.33
CA GLN A 160 6.34 13.23 18.50
C GLN A 160 5.34 14.36 18.26
N PRO A 161 5.48 15.51 18.96
CA PRO A 161 4.67 16.69 18.65
C PRO A 161 4.81 17.05 17.17
N PRO A 162 3.70 17.22 16.42
CA PRO A 162 3.77 17.52 15.00
C PRO A 162 4.53 18.81 14.78
N ARG A 163 5.61 18.74 14.01
CA ARG A 163 6.31 19.93 13.52
C ARG A 163 5.43 20.57 12.44
N PRO A 164 5.40 21.91 12.33
CA PRO A 164 4.58 22.59 11.31
C PRO A 164 4.76 22.05 9.89
N ASN A 165 5.98 21.62 9.54
CA ASN A 165 6.30 21.10 8.21
C ASN A 165 5.85 19.65 7.99
N GLU A 166 5.62 18.85 9.04
CA GLU A 166 5.27 17.42 8.90
C GLU A 166 3.84 17.24 8.37
N LEU A 167 2.89 18.05 8.85
CA LEU A 167 1.53 18.03 8.34
C LEU A 167 1.49 18.44 6.86
N GLU A 168 2.29 19.43 6.47
CA GLU A 168 2.43 19.84 5.08
C GLU A 168 3.10 18.77 4.21
N GLN A 169 4.05 17.99 4.74
CA GLN A 169 4.65 16.85 4.04
C GLN A 169 3.64 15.72 3.81
N ILE A 170 2.84 15.37 4.82
CA ILE A 170 1.76 14.37 4.66
C ILE A 170 0.76 14.87 3.61
N ARG A 171 0.35 16.15 3.69
CA ARG A 171 -0.55 16.79 2.72
C ARG A 171 0.01 16.71 1.31
N TYR A 172 1.25 17.12 1.13
CA TYR A 172 1.95 17.09 -0.15
C TYR A 172 2.04 15.67 -0.72
N ALA A 173 2.37 14.67 0.11
CA ALA A 173 2.47 13.28 -0.33
C ALA A 173 1.15 12.75 -0.91
N MET A 174 0.04 12.97 -0.19
CA MET A 174 -1.29 12.49 -0.61
C MET A 174 -1.80 13.21 -1.85
N LEU A 175 -1.65 14.54 -1.90
CA LEU A 175 -2.03 15.33 -3.08
C LEU A 175 -1.18 14.99 -4.30
N SER A 176 0.13 14.80 -4.12
CA SER A 176 1.03 14.41 -5.22
C SER A 176 0.65 13.05 -5.79
N ALA A 177 0.33 12.07 -4.95
CA ALA A 177 -0.11 10.75 -5.39
C ALA A 177 -1.46 10.83 -6.13
N SER A 178 -2.44 11.54 -5.57
CA SER A 178 -3.74 11.71 -6.21
C SER A 178 -3.64 12.39 -7.58
N ARG A 179 -2.85 13.47 -7.69
CA ARG A 179 -2.68 14.22 -8.94
C ARG A 179 -1.95 13.44 -10.02
N ALA A 180 -1.08 12.52 -9.64
CA ALA A 180 -0.34 11.71 -10.60
C ALA A 180 -1.14 10.50 -11.10
N LEU A 181 -2.11 10.03 -10.30
CA LEU A 181 -3.01 8.93 -10.67
C LEU A 181 -4.28 9.41 -11.39
N GLY A 182 -4.79 10.59 -11.05
CA GLY A 182 -6.00 11.17 -11.63
C GLY A 182 -5.73 12.12 -12.79
N ASP A 183 -6.69 12.23 -13.70
CA ASP A 183 -6.61 13.14 -14.86
C ASP A 183 -7.04 14.58 -14.56
N GLU A 184 -7.81 14.82 -13.51
CA GLU A 184 -8.30 16.16 -13.14
C GLU A 184 -8.11 16.44 -11.65
N TYR A 185 -7.47 17.58 -11.36
CA TYR A 185 -7.40 18.13 -10.01
C TYR A 185 -8.76 18.74 -9.65
N ASP A 186 -9.39 18.22 -8.61
CA ASP A 186 -10.60 18.80 -8.02
C ASP A 186 -10.20 19.69 -6.82
N PRO A 187 -10.45 21.00 -6.86
CA PRO A 187 -10.17 21.89 -5.74
C PRO A 187 -10.84 21.47 -4.41
N VAL A 188 -11.91 20.67 -4.48
CA VAL A 188 -12.57 20.11 -3.30
C VAL A 188 -11.71 19.05 -2.61
N ASP A 189 -10.76 18.43 -3.30
CA ASP A 189 -9.86 17.46 -2.68
C ASP A 189 -8.91 18.11 -1.65
N ASP A 190 -8.48 19.35 -1.89
CA ASP A 190 -7.68 20.13 -0.93
C ASP A 190 -8.48 20.45 0.36
N LEU A 191 -9.79 20.68 0.22
CA LEU A 191 -10.72 20.94 1.33
C LEU A 191 -11.07 19.66 2.12
N ARG A 192 -11.01 18.50 1.47
CA ARG A 192 -11.32 17.19 2.07
C ARG A 192 -10.12 16.55 2.76
N LEU A 193 -8.92 17.02 2.44
CA LEU A 193 -7.72 16.56 3.13
C LEU A 193 -7.69 17.11 4.55
N PHE A 194 -7.79 16.21 5.53
CA PHE A 194 -7.57 16.52 6.93
C PHE A 194 -6.53 15.56 7.51
N ILE A 195 -5.68 16.09 8.37
CA ILE A 195 -4.69 15.31 9.10
C ILE A 195 -4.90 15.62 10.57
N LEU A 196 -5.32 14.63 11.33
CA LEU A 196 -5.47 14.74 12.77
C LEU A 196 -4.51 13.73 13.40
N GLN A 197 -3.44 14.26 13.97
CA GLN A 197 -2.49 13.53 14.80
C GLN A 197 -2.82 13.81 16.26
N ASN A 198 -3.13 12.78 17.04
CA ASN A 198 -3.35 12.95 18.47
C ASN A 198 -2.06 12.73 19.28
N SER A 199 -2.08 13.11 20.56
CA SER A 199 -0.94 12.96 21.48
C SER A 199 -0.52 11.52 21.73
N ASP A 200 -1.36 10.55 21.37
CA ASP A 200 -1.09 9.12 21.55
C ASP A 200 -0.41 8.50 20.31
N GLY A 201 -0.11 9.31 19.31
CA GLY A 201 0.53 8.88 18.07
C GLY A 201 -0.42 8.25 17.06
N LEU A 202 -1.71 8.55 17.16
CA LEU A 202 -2.69 8.12 16.18
C LEU A 202 -2.81 9.12 15.05
N LEU A 203 -2.65 8.61 13.84
CA LEU A 203 -2.93 9.32 12.62
C LEU A 203 -4.34 9.01 12.12
N HIS A 204 -5.18 10.05 12.12
CA HIS A 204 -6.38 10.10 11.30
C HIS A 204 -6.07 10.91 10.05
N LEU A 205 -6.24 10.29 8.89
CA LEU A 205 -5.92 10.92 7.61
C LEU A 205 -7.14 10.83 6.70
N GLY A 206 -7.76 11.96 6.39
CA GLY A 206 -8.65 12.08 5.24
C GLY A 206 -7.84 12.47 4.02
N MET A 207 -7.99 11.73 2.92
CA MET A 207 -7.26 11.92 1.67
C MET A 207 -8.19 12.45 0.57
N PRO A 208 -7.62 12.99 -0.53
CA PRO A 208 -8.34 13.17 -1.77
C PRO A 208 -9.17 11.93 -2.11
N SER A 209 -10.37 12.12 -2.66
CA SER A 209 -11.30 11.00 -2.95
C SER A 209 -11.98 10.35 -1.74
N ARG A 210 -11.98 11.03 -0.58
CA ARG A 210 -12.71 10.66 0.64
C ARG A 210 -12.17 9.42 1.35
N VAL A 211 -10.98 8.96 1.00
CA VAL A 211 -10.35 7.81 1.65
C VAL A 211 -9.84 8.22 3.03
N GLY A 212 -10.05 7.38 4.03
CA GLY A 212 -9.66 7.64 5.41
C GLY A 212 -8.71 6.57 5.94
N LEU A 213 -7.76 6.95 6.80
CA LEU A 213 -7.10 6.02 7.71
C LEU A 213 -7.57 6.31 9.13
N HIS A 214 -8.01 5.27 9.84
CA HIS A 214 -8.47 5.35 11.22
C HIS A 214 -7.76 4.27 12.05
N PRO A 215 -7.21 4.60 13.23
CA PRO A 215 -6.64 3.61 14.13
C PRO A 215 -7.71 2.64 14.65
N THR A 216 -7.36 1.36 14.80
CA THR A 216 -8.19 0.40 15.50
C THR A 216 -8.15 0.72 17.00
N PHE A 217 -9.30 0.94 17.63
CA PHE A 217 -9.41 1.45 19.02
C PHE A 217 -8.82 0.53 20.12
N HIS A 218 -8.35 -0.68 19.78
CA HIS A 218 -8.02 -1.71 20.75
C HIS A 218 -6.54 -1.83 21.13
N GLU A 219 -5.58 -1.31 20.34
CA GLU A 219 -4.15 -1.61 20.55
C GLU A 219 -3.26 -0.39 20.90
N VAL A 220 -3.82 0.81 20.83
CA VAL A 220 -3.09 2.10 20.92
C VAL A 220 -2.27 2.30 22.20
N ARG A 221 -2.56 1.56 23.27
CA ARG A 221 -2.02 1.86 24.61
C ARG A 221 -0.57 1.41 24.83
N LYS A 222 0.06 0.67 23.91
CA LYS A 222 1.45 0.23 24.05
C LYS A 222 2.38 1.07 23.16
N ARG A 223 3.10 2.03 23.78
CA ARG A 223 4.04 2.92 23.08
C ARG A 223 5.05 2.12 22.24
N GLY A 224 5.25 2.54 20.99
CA GLY A 224 6.32 2.02 20.13
C GLY A 224 6.05 0.71 19.40
N ASN A 225 4.88 0.06 19.58
CA ASN A 225 4.62 -1.27 19.01
C ASN A 225 3.96 -1.29 17.63
N GLY A 226 3.75 -0.12 16.99
CA GLY A 226 2.89 -0.05 15.81
C GLY A 226 1.41 -0.22 16.19
N TYR A 227 0.51 -0.11 15.21
CA TYR A 227 -0.93 -0.36 15.43
C TYR A 227 -1.66 -0.66 14.12
N GLU A 228 -2.73 -1.45 14.18
CA GLU A 228 -3.64 -1.67 13.05
C GLU A 228 -4.43 -0.41 12.67
N ILE A 229 -4.68 -0.23 11.39
CA ILE A 229 -5.56 0.81 10.86
C ILE A 229 -6.69 0.22 10.03
N HIS A 230 -7.87 0.80 10.19
CA HIS A 230 -9.01 0.64 9.32
C HIS A 230 -9.01 1.71 8.24
N CYS A 231 -9.09 1.26 6.99
CA CYS A 231 -9.31 2.15 5.87
C CYS A 231 -10.81 2.46 5.73
N HIS A 232 -11.15 3.71 5.48
CA HIS A 232 -12.52 4.16 5.22
C HIS A 232 -12.64 4.61 3.76
N ASN A 233 -13.75 4.28 3.08
CA ASN A 233 -13.98 4.58 1.66
C ASN A 233 -12.83 4.13 0.73
N VAL A 234 -12.38 2.88 0.84
CA VAL A 234 -11.42 2.25 -0.09
C VAL A 234 -12.12 1.35 -1.11
N ASP A 235 -13.36 1.69 -1.45
CA ASP A 235 -14.26 0.81 -2.19
C ASP A 235 -13.90 0.73 -3.68
N THR A 236 -13.15 1.71 -4.19
CA THR A 236 -12.71 1.75 -5.58
C THR A 236 -11.20 1.51 -5.73
N PRO A 237 -10.74 0.95 -6.86
CA PRO A 237 -9.32 0.76 -7.09
C PRO A 237 -8.56 2.09 -7.13
N TYR A 238 -9.18 3.17 -7.63
CA TYR A 238 -8.59 4.50 -7.58
C TYR A 238 -8.28 4.94 -6.15
N GLN A 239 -9.25 4.81 -5.24
CA GLN A 239 -9.07 5.13 -3.82
C GLN A 239 -7.96 4.31 -3.16
N GLN A 240 -7.90 3.01 -3.44
CA GLN A 240 -6.85 2.12 -2.94
C GLN A 240 -5.46 2.52 -3.47
N LEU A 241 -5.34 2.84 -4.77
CA LEU A 241 -4.08 3.25 -5.36
C LEU A 241 -3.60 4.60 -4.86
N VAL A 242 -4.50 5.58 -4.68
CA VAL A 242 -4.17 6.88 -4.07
C VAL A 242 -3.63 6.68 -2.66
N LEU A 243 -4.24 5.81 -1.87
CA LEU A 243 -3.77 5.46 -0.53
C LEU A 243 -2.36 4.86 -0.55
N ILE A 244 -2.17 3.80 -1.34
CA ILE A 244 -0.88 3.09 -1.43
C ILE A 244 0.22 4.04 -1.92
N ALA A 245 -0.03 4.78 -3.00
CA ALA A 245 0.94 5.70 -3.59
C ALA A 245 1.25 6.89 -2.65
N GLY A 246 0.23 7.44 -1.98
CA GLY A 246 0.40 8.53 -1.02
C GLY A 246 1.24 8.12 0.19
N LEU A 247 1.01 6.91 0.73
CA LEU A 247 1.81 6.36 1.82
C LEU A 247 3.23 5.98 1.41
N ALA A 248 3.40 5.46 0.19
CA ALA A 248 4.72 5.22 -0.39
C ALA A 248 5.49 6.54 -0.59
N LYS A 249 4.80 7.62 -0.98
CA LYS A 249 5.40 8.96 -1.08
C LYS A 249 5.77 9.51 0.29
N LEU A 250 4.90 9.35 1.29
CA LEU A 250 5.20 9.76 2.65
C LEU A 250 6.43 9.02 3.21
N SER A 251 6.55 7.72 2.94
CA SER A 251 7.72 6.91 3.32
C SER A 251 9.03 7.41 2.70
N GLU A 252 8.98 8.04 1.53
CA GLU A 252 10.12 8.73 0.92
C GLU A 252 10.44 10.05 1.63
N LEU A 253 9.43 10.85 1.99
CA LEU A 253 9.66 12.14 2.66
C LEU A 253 10.23 11.97 4.06
N VAL A 254 9.84 10.91 4.76
CA VAL A 254 10.37 10.58 6.10
C VAL A 254 11.83 10.05 6.01
N ARG A 255 12.36 9.76 4.81
CA ARG A 255 13.79 9.43 4.60
C ARG A 255 14.70 10.65 4.59
N ALA A 256 14.19 11.77 4.10
CA ALA A 256 14.95 12.96 3.75
C ALA A 256 15.14 13.88 4.97
#